data_AF-A0A4Q2X312-F1
#
_entry.id   AF-A0A4Q2X312-F1
#
_cell.length_a   1.000
_cell.length_b   1.000
_cell.length_c   1.000
_cell.angle_alpha   90.00
_cell.angle_beta   90.00
_cell.angle_gamma   90.00
#
_symmetry.space_group_name_H-M   'P 1'
#
loop_
_entity.id
_entity.type
_entity.pdbx_description
1 polymer ?
#
loop_
_entity_poly.entity_id
_entity_poly.type
_entity_poly.pdbx_seq_one_letter_code
_entity_poly.pdbx_strand_id
1 'polypeptide(L)'
;MTAGPKPWKKVGAMLLALVLPCLNASAAPKINLADGFDFPVGKPNADGYYKARGLRLRAPQHFGEDWNGRSGGDSDLGDPVYAVADGIVTFAHNVRTGWGNVVLTRHAYRDPSTGQVKFCDTLNGHLNQIM
;
A
#
# COMPACT_ATOMS: atom_id res chain seq x y z
N MET A 1 -18.46 81.44 6.11
CA MET A 1 -17.83 80.23 5.56
C MET A 1 -18.41 79.03 6.29
N THR A 2 -19.49 78.46 5.78
CA THR A 2 -20.20 77.34 6.42
C THR A 2 -20.32 76.21 5.40
N ALA A 3 -19.63 75.10 5.66
CA ALA A 3 -19.65 73.91 4.85
C ALA A 3 -20.99 73.17 5.05
N GLY A 4 -21.78 73.04 3.99
CA GLY A 4 -22.95 72.15 3.97
C GLY A 4 -22.53 70.70 3.67
N PRO A 5 -23.14 69.68 4.31
CA PRO A 5 -22.78 68.28 4.07
C PRO A 5 -23.30 67.80 2.71
N LYS A 6 -22.44 67.11 1.94
CA LYS A 6 -22.80 66.45 0.66
C LYS A 6 -23.51 65.10 0.91
N PRO A 7 -24.51 64.74 0.10
CA PRO A 7 -25.31 63.53 0.32
C PRO A 7 -24.60 62.25 -0.14
N TRP A 8 -24.93 61.15 0.56
CA TRP A 8 -24.42 59.79 0.38
C TRP A 8 -24.57 59.22 -1.03
N LYS A 9 -23.52 58.53 -1.51
CA LYS A 9 -23.65 57.48 -2.53
C LYS A 9 -23.52 56.12 -1.87
N LYS A 10 -24.65 55.41 -1.73
CA LYS A 10 -24.68 53.96 -1.52
C LYS A 10 -24.64 53.29 -2.90
N VAL A 11 -23.52 52.67 -3.25
CA VAL A 11 -23.38 51.60 -4.27
C VAL A 11 -22.15 50.85 -3.80
N GLY A 12 -22.16 49.61 -3.35
CA GLY A 12 -22.91 48.44 -3.78
C GLY A 12 -21.86 47.34 -3.78
N ALA A 13 -21.87 46.51 -2.73
CA ALA A 13 -20.95 45.39 -2.58
C ALA A 13 -21.02 44.51 -3.82
N MET A 14 -19.89 44.19 -4.47
CA MET A 14 -19.93 43.22 -5.55
C MET A 14 -18.59 42.49 -5.75
N LEU A 15 -18.64 41.22 -5.33
CA LEU A 15 -17.90 40.06 -5.83
C LEU A 15 -16.41 39.97 -5.50
N LEU A 16 -16.13 39.63 -4.24
CA LEU A 16 -15.09 38.64 -3.98
C LEU A 16 -15.59 37.32 -4.59
N ALA A 17 -15.18 37.02 -5.82
CA ALA A 17 -15.42 35.72 -6.42
C ALA A 17 -14.70 34.68 -5.56
N LEU A 18 -15.43 34.06 -4.64
CA LEU A 18 -15.03 32.80 -4.02
C LEU A 18 -15.00 31.76 -5.15
N VAL A 19 -13.87 31.67 -5.84
CA VAL A 19 -13.51 30.46 -6.56
C VAL A 19 -13.19 29.45 -5.45
N LEU A 20 -14.22 28.77 -4.94
CA LEU A 20 -14.01 27.52 -4.23
C LEU A 20 -13.41 26.56 -5.24
N PRO A 21 -12.14 26.13 -5.12
CA PRO A 21 -11.76 24.92 -5.81
C PRO A 21 -12.65 23.83 -5.24
N CYS A 22 -13.49 23.22 -6.08
CA CYS A 22 -14.05 21.92 -5.80
C CYS A 22 -12.86 20.95 -5.68
N LEU A 23 -12.26 20.91 -4.50
CA LEU A 23 -11.39 19.83 -4.09
C LEU A 23 -12.29 18.60 -4.02
N ASN A 24 -12.35 17.86 -5.14
CA ASN A 24 -12.82 16.49 -5.11
C ASN A 24 -11.84 15.72 -4.23
N ALA A 25 -12.14 15.66 -2.93
CA ALA A 25 -11.52 14.71 -2.04
C ALA A 25 -11.92 13.34 -2.56
N SER A 26 -11.04 12.72 -3.38
CA SER A 26 -11.15 11.31 -3.71
C SER A 26 -11.29 10.55 -2.40
N ALA A 27 -12.40 9.83 -2.22
CA ALA A 27 -12.55 8.96 -1.06
C ALA A 27 -11.37 7.98 -1.05
N ALA A 28 -10.60 7.97 0.04
CA ALA A 28 -9.54 6.99 0.21
C ALA A 28 -10.16 5.58 0.16
N PRO A 29 -9.49 4.61 -0.49
CA PRO A 29 -10.03 3.26 -0.57
C PRO A 29 -10.17 2.68 0.84
N LYS A 30 -11.30 2.01 1.10
CA LYS A 30 -11.54 1.34 2.38
C LYS A 30 -10.70 0.07 2.44
N ILE A 31 -9.95 -0.09 3.53
CA ILE A 31 -9.15 -1.27 3.82
C ILE A 31 -9.78 -2.03 4.99
N ASN A 32 -9.96 -3.34 4.84
CA ASN A 32 -10.34 -4.20 5.96
C ASN A 32 -9.17 -4.29 6.95
N LEU A 33 -9.48 -4.45 8.23
CA LEU A 33 -8.44 -4.77 9.20
C LEU A 33 -8.04 -6.24 9.03
N ALA A 34 -6.74 -6.48 8.88
CA ALA A 34 -6.15 -7.80 9.00
C ALA A 34 -6.47 -8.38 10.38
N ASP A 35 -7.02 -9.59 10.40
CA ASP A 35 -7.29 -10.41 11.58
C ASP A 35 -6.11 -11.34 11.93
N GLY A 36 -5.14 -11.45 11.03
CA GLY A 36 -3.91 -12.18 11.20
C GLY A 36 -3.01 -12.01 9.98
N PHE A 37 -1.80 -12.59 10.07
CA PHE A 37 -0.88 -12.71 8.95
C PHE A 37 -0.51 -14.18 8.80
N ASP A 38 -0.41 -14.65 7.57
CA ASP A 38 -0.20 -16.05 7.25
C ASP A 38 0.81 -16.20 6.10
N PHE A 39 1.25 -17.41 5.80
CA PHE A 39 2.31 -17.66 4.82
C PHE A 39 1.88 -17.29 3.39
N PRO A 40 2.81 -16.78 2.55
CA PRO A 40 2.49 -16.36 1.19
C PRO A 40 2.41 -17.52 0.19
N VAL A 41 2.82 -18.74 0.59
CA VAL A 41 2.88 -19.94 -0.26
C VAL A 41 2.40 -21.16 0.51
N GLY A 42 2.06 -22.25 -0.18
CA GLY A 42 1.74 -23.54 0.45
C GLY A 42 0.63 -23.48 1.51
N LYS A 43 -0.42 -22.68 1.26
CA LYS A 43 -1.51 -22.48 2.21
C LYS A 43 -2.09 -23.83 2.70
N PRO A 44 -2.49 -23.91 3.98
CA PRO A 44 -2.44 -22.84 4.98
C PRO A 44 -1.09 -22.70 5.68
N ASN A 45 -0.25 -23.75 5.74
CA ASN A 45 0.89 -23.80 6.66
C ASN A 45 2.27 -23.75 6.00
N ALA A 46 2.36 -23.20 4.79
CA ALA A 46 3.55 -23.30 3.92
C ALA A 46 3.99 -24.74 3.65
N ASP A 47 3.05 -25.68 3.63
CA ASP A 47 3.32 -27.08 3.38
C ASP A 47 3.96 -27.25 1.99
N GLY A 48 5.04 -28.03 1.93
CA GLY A 48 5.82 -28.20 0.71
C GLY A 48 6.85 -27.10 0.44
N TYR A 49 6.93 -26.04 1.26
CA TYR A 49 7.91 -24.95 1.12
C TYR A 49 8.84 -24.86 2.33
N TYR A 50 9.90 -24.07 2.17
CA TYR A 50 10.78 -23.65 3.24
C TYR A 50 11.39 -22.27 2.95
N LYS A 51 11.83 -21.59 3.99
CA LYS A 51 12.59 -20.35 3.88
C LYS A 51 14.04 -20.66 3.48
N ALA A 52 14.37 -20.42 2.21
CA ALA A 52 15.70 -20.63 1.66
C ALA A 52 16.70 -19.54 2.09
N ARG A 53 16.23 -18.29 2.20
CA ARG A 53 17.02 -17.15 2.69
C ARG A 53 16.18 -16.27 3.60
N GLY A 54 16.81 -15.66 4.60
CA GLY A 54 16.16 -14.71 5.52
C GLY A 54 16.75 -13.30 5.46
N LEU A 55 16.27 -12.43 6.34
CA LEU A 55 16.76 -11.05 6.49
C LEU A 55 18.26 -11.06 6.82
N ARG A 56 19.04 -10.34 6.00
CA ARG A 56 20.48 -10.14 6.20
C ARG A 56 20.82 -8.67 6.03
N LEU A 57 21.12 -8.01 7.16
CA LEU A 57 21.46 -6.58 7.18
C LEU A 57 22.93 -6.28 6.85
N ARG A 58 23.76 -7.32 6.68
CA ARG A 58 25.19 -7.23 6.30
C ARG A 58 25.42 -7.75 4.89
N ALA A 59 26.52 -7.34 4.25
CA ALA A 59 26.84 -7.76 2.89
C ALA A 59 27.05 -9.29 2.78
N PRO A 60 26.54 -9.95 1.71
CA PRO A 60 25.60 -9.39 0.72
C PRO A 60 24.20 -9.19 1.32
N GLN A 61 23.65 -7.98 1.29
CA GLN A 61 22.39 -7.70 1.98
C GLN A 61 21.19 -8.45 1.38
N HIS A 62 20.19 -8.68 2.21
CA HIS A 62 18.92 -9.28 1.81
C HIS A 62 17.80 -8.73 2.70
N PHE A 63 16.82 -8.02 2.12
CA PHE A 63 15.81 -7.28 2.88
C PHE A 63 14.47 -8.01 3.00
N GLY A 64 14.47 -9.33 2.90
CA GLY A 64 13.26 -10.15 2.97
C GLY A 64 13.56 -11.63 3.20
N GLU A 65 12.59 -12.45 2.84
CA GLU A 65 12.70 -13.90 2.87
C GLU A 65 12.49 -14.46 1.46
N ASP A 66 13.34 -15.42 1.06
CA ASP A 66 13.13 -16.22 -0.15
C ASP A 66 12.48 -17.54 0.26
N TRP A 67 11.36 -17.87 -0.36
CA TRP A 67 10.59 -19.09 -0.11
C TRP A 67 10.69 -20.01 -1.32
N ASN A 68 11.09 -21.26 -1.10
CA ASN A 68 11.31 -22.24 -2.15
C ASN A 68 10.50 -23.52 -1.91
N GLY A 69 10.03 -24.14 -2.99
CA GLY A 69 9.49 -25.48 -3.00
C GLY A 69 10.54 -26.54 -2.61
N ARG A 70 10.12 -27.56 -1.86
CA ARG A 70 11.02 -28.61 -1.35
C ARG A 70 11.52 -29.59 -2.42
N SER A 71 10.89 -29.61 -3.59
CA SER A 71 11.23 -30.53 -4.68
C SER A 71 12.51 -30.11 -5.45
N GLY A 72 13.05 -28.91 -5.18
CA GLY A 72 14.29 -28.41 -5.75
C GLY A 72 14.13 -27.84 -7.17
N GLY A 73 15.16 -27.13 -7.64
CA GLY A 73 15.10 -26.41 -8.92
C GLY A 73 13.96 -25.37 -8.96
N ASP A 74 13.46 -25.09 -10.16
CA ASP A 74 12.32 -24.20 -10.40
C ASP A 74 10.97 -24.95 -10.26
N SER A 75 10.90 -25.93 -9.36
CA SER A 75 9.70 -26.77 -9.20
C SER A 75 8.49 -26.01 -8.65
N ASP A 76 8.70 -24.85 -8.05
CA ASP A 76 7.69 -23.92 -7.57
C ASP A 76 7.37 -22.79 -8.56
N LEU A 77 8.01 -22.79 -9.74
CA LEU A 77 7.73 -21.80 -10.76
C LEU A 77 6.28 -21.93 -11.24
N GLY A 78 5.50 -20.86 -11.02
CA GLY A 78 4.10 -20.80 -11.41
C GLY A 78 3.13 -21.20 -10.30
N ASP A 79 3.63 -21.62 -9.14
CA ASP A 79 2.79 -21.84 -7.97
C ASP A 79 2.12 -20.53 -7.50
N PRO A 80 0.91 -20.62 -6.91
CA PRO A 80 0.19 -19.46 -6.44
C PRO A 80 0.89 -18.81 -5.24
N VAL A 81 1.05 -17.48 -5.33
CA VAL A 81 1.47 -16.63 -4.21
C VAL A 81 0.24 -15.88 -3.69
N TYR A 82 -0.02 -16.02 -2.40
CA TYR A 82 -1.20 -15.48 -1.73
C TYR A 82 -0.86 -14.19 -0.98
N ALA A 83 -1.83 -13.27 -0.92
CA ALA A 83 -1.78 -12.19 0.04
C ALA A 83 -1.69 -12.77 1.46
N VAL A 84 -0.79 -12.22 2.28
CA VAL A 84 -0.56 -12.73 3.65
C VAL A 84 -1.66 -12.32 4.62
N ALA A 85 -2.49 -11.33 4.25
CA ALA A 85 -3.57 -10.78 5.04
C ALA A 85 -4.49 -9.93 4.15
N ASP A 86 -5.65 -9.53 4.68
CA ASP A 86 -6.52 -8.51 4.08
C ASP A 86 -5.74 -7.21 3.82
N GLY A 87 -5.98 -6.59 2.65
CA GLY A 87 -5.24 -5.40 2.25
C GLY A 87 -5.66 -4.83 0.90
N ILE A 88 -4.93 -3.80 0.47
CA ILE A 88 -5.11 -3.14 -0.83
C ILE A 88 -3.78 -3.20 -1.58
N VAL A 89 -3.82 -3.67 -2.82
CA VAL A 89 -2.67 -3.60 -3.73
C VAL A 89 -2.37 -2.13 -4.04
N THR A 90 -1.18 -1.68 -3.70
CA THR A 90 -0.72 -0.30 -3.93
C THR A 90 0.27 -0.19 -5.10
N PHE A 91 0.81 -1.33 -5.54
CA PHE A 91 1.73 -1.43 -6.67
C PHE A 91 1.66 -2.83 -7.27
N ALA A 92 1.60 -2.94 -8.61
CA ALA A 92 1.61 -4.21 -9.32
C ALA A 92 2.22 -4.05 -10.72
N HIS A 93 3.54 -4.19 -10.82
CA HIS A 93 4.26 -3.97 -12.08
C HIS A 93 5.48 -4.88 -12.23
N ASN A 94 5.86 -5.12 -13.49
CA ASN A 94 7.17 -5.67 -13.81
C ASN A 94 8.24 -4.57 -13.70
N VAL A 95 9.04 -4.61 -12.64
CA VAL A 95 10.13 -3.67 -12.39
C VAL A 95 11.46 -4.10 -13.05
N ARG A 96 11.43 -5.20 -13.81
CA ARG A 96 12.56 -5.75 -14.58
C ARG A 96 13.74 -6.11 -13.67
N THR A 97 14.94 -5.68 -14.02
CA THR A 97 16.25 -5.90 -13.40
C THR A 97 16.21 -6.50 -11.99
N GLY A 98 16.54 -7.79 -11.89
CA GLY A 98 16.75 -8.47 -10.62
C GLY A 98 15.50 -8.77 -9.79
N TRP A 99 14.33 -8.23 -10.11
CA TRP A 99 13.09 -8.41 -9.31
C TRP A 99 11.91 -8.98 -10.12
N GLY A 100 11.82 -8.69 -11.41
CA GLY A 100 10.73 -9.15 -12.27
C GLY A 100 9.37 -8.51 -11.91
N ASN A 101 8.33 -9.33 -11.85
CA ASN A 101 7.00 -8.90 -11.43
C ASN A 101 6.95 -8.71 -9.91
N VAL A 102 6.49 -7.53 -9.48
CA VAL A 102 6.41 -7.14 -8.08
C VAL A 102 5.01 -6.65 -7.75
N VAL A 103 4.47 -7.13 -6.62
CA VAL A 103 3.21 -6.67 -6.04
C VAL A 103 3.48 -6.16 -4.62
N LEU A 104 3.05 -4.93 -4.30
CA LEU A 104 2.99 -4.43 -2.93
C LEU A 104 1.53 -4.37 -2.47
N THR A 105 1.28 -4.90 -1.28
CA THR A 105 -0.03 -4.85 -0.63
C THR A 105 0.10 -4.11 0.70
N ARG A 106 -0.68 -3.04 0.87
CA ARG A 106 -0.82 -2.38 2.17
C ARG A 106 -1.84 -3.12 3.02
N HIS A 107 -1.47 -3.38 4.27
CA HIS A 107 -2.31 -3.97 5.29
C HIS A 107 -2.58 -2.94 6.39
N ALA A 108 -3.80 -2.92 6.91
CA ALA A 108 -4.13 -2.23 8.14
C ALA A 108 -4.34 -3.29 9.22
N TYR A 109 -3.70 -3.18 10.36
CA TYR A 109 -3.84 -4.15 11.45
C TYR A 109 -4.01 -3.45 12.79
N ARG A 110 -4.70 -4.10 13.72
CA ARG A 110 -4.78 -3.62 15.10
C ARG A 110 -3.55 -4.12 15.85
N ASP A 111 -2.71 -3.20 16.29
CA ASP A 111 -1.55 -3.53 17.10
C ASP A 111 -2.01 -4.20 18.40
N PRO A 112 -1.62 -5.46 18.67
CA PRO A 112 -2.07 -6.18 19.86
C PRO A 112 -1.57 -5.56 21.16
N SER A 113 -0.46 -4.81 21.13
CA SER A 113 0.13 -4.18 22.32
C SER A 113 -0.50 -2.84 22.68
N THR A 114 -0.98 -2.08 21.69
CA THR A 114 -1.47 -0.70 21.89
C THR A 114 -2.94 -0.51 21.50
N GLY A 115 -3.55 -1.45 20.79
CA GLY A 115 -4.89 -1.34 20.22
C GLY A 115 -5.01 -0.35 19.07
N GLN A 116 -3.94 0.37 18.71
CA GLN A 116 -3.94 1.33 17.62
C GLN A 116 -3.98 0.63 16.25
N VAL A 117 -4.65 1.25 15.28
CA VAL A 117 -4.56 0.81 13.89
C VAL A 117 -3.22 1.27 13.34
N LYS A 118 -2.41 0.32 12.88
CA LYS A 118 -1.12 0.54 12.21
C LYS A 118 -1.17 -0.03 10.80
N PHE A 119 -0.18 0.36 10.00
CA PHE A 119 -0.05 -0.07 8.62
C PHE A 119 1.31 -0.73 8.39
N CYS A 120 1.32 -1.76 7.57
CA CYS A 120 2.54 -2.36 7.03
C CYS A 120 2.29 -2.74 5.58
N ASP A 121 3.38 -2.90 4.83
CA ASP A 121 3.31 -3.35 3.44
C ASP A 121 4.00 -4.71 3.32
N THR A 122 3.41 -5.58 2.52
CA THR A 122 4.13 -6.73 1.97
C THR A 122 4.60 -6.43 0.57
N LEU A 123 5.74 -7.03 0.20
CA LEU A 123 6.31 -7.02 -1.15
C LEU A 123 6.49 -8.46 -1.59
N ASN A 124 5.77 -8.86 -2.63
CA ASN A 124 5.97 -10.13 -3.33
C ASN A 124 6.72 -9.85 -4.63
N GLY A 125 7.94 -10.37 -4.75
CA GLY A 125 8.79 -10.22 -5.94
C GLY A 125 9.02 -11.54 -6.66
N HIS A 126 9.69 -11.48 -7.80
CA HIS A 126 10.04 -12.64 -8.63
C HIS A 126 8.83 -13.45 -9.13
N LEU A 127 7.63 -12.84 -9.19
CA LEU A 127 6.43 -13.53 -9.62
C LEU A 127 6.51 -13.90 -11.11
N ASN A 128 6.04 -15.09 -11.49
CA ASN A 128 5.96 -15.49 -12.89
C ASN A 128 4.97 -14.61 -13.68
N GLN A 129 3.81 -14.31 -13.07
CA GLN A 129 2.75 -13.48 -13.65
C GLN A 129 2.01 -12.70 -12.58
N ILE A 130 1.37 -11.59 -12.98
CA ILE A 130 0.39 -10.83 -12.20
C ILE A 130 -0.93 -10.96 -12.96
N MET A 131 -1.99 -11.40 -12.28
CA MET A 131 -3.32 -11.62 -12.86
C MET A 131 -4.27 -10.46 -12.58
#